data_AF-M3Z0K2-F1
#
_entry.id   AF-M3Z0K2-F1
#
_cell.length_a   1.000
_cell.length_b   1.000
_cell.length_c   1.000
_cell.angle_alpha   90.00
_cell.angle_beta   90.00
_cell.angle_gamma   90.00
#
_symmetry.space_group_name_H-M   'P 1'
#
loop_
_entity.id
_entity.type
_entity.pdbx_description
1 polymer ?
#
loop_
_entity_poly.entity_id
_entity_poly.type
_entity_poly.pdbx_seq_one_letter_code
_entity_poly.pdbx_strand_id
1 'polypeptide(L)'
;MFYGIQDYDKNCPRVHLVMEKGDTVFFHPLLIHGSGWNRTQGYRKAISCHFAGADCHYIDVKGTSQEITERDYLPIGKKLYGFPDDTRLQVCFSEMIG
;
A
#
# COMPACT_ATOMS: atom_id res chain seq x y z
N MET A 1 5.51 -6.54 6.04
CA MET A 1 5.86 -7.34 4.86
C MET A 1 6.44 -6.45 3.77
N PHE A 2 7.17 -7.01 2.80
CA PHE A 2 7.59 -6.31 1.59
C PHE A 2 7.11 -7.10 0.38
N TYR A 3 6.31 -6.46 -0.48
CA TYR A 3 5.82 -7.02 -1.74
C TYR A 3 6.40 -6.19 -2.88
N GLY A 4 6.91 -6.86 -3.91
CA GLY A 4 7.55 -6.20 -5.04
C GLY A 4 7.22 -6.88 -6.35
N ILE A 5 7.13 -6.09 -7.41
CA ILE A 5 6.99 -6.58 -8.78
C ILE A 5 8.37 -7.06 -9.24
N GLN A 6 8.52 -8.36 -9.49
CA GLN A 6 9.79 -8.94 -9.93
C GLN A 6 9.95 -8.87 -11.46
N ASP A 7 8.86 -9.08 -12.19
CA ASP A 7 8.84 -9.22 -13.65
C ASP A 7 8.36 -7.93 -14.36
N TYR A 8 8.88 -6.77 -13.96
CA TYR A 8 8.58 -5.52 -14.65
C TYR A 8 9.50 -5.29 -15.85
N ASP A 9 9.02 -4.57 -16.87
CA ASP A 9 9.85 -4.16 -17.99
C ASP A 9 10.89 -3.12 -17.53
N LYS A 10 12.16 -3.51 -17.53
CA LYS A 10 13.30 -2.66 -17.15
C LYS A 10 13.54 -1.51 -18.14
N ASN A 11 13.02 -1.61 -19.36
CA ASN A 11 13.13 -0.59 -20.40
C ASN A 11 12.01 0.45 -20.30
N CYS A 12 11.01 0.23 -19.44
CA CYS A 12 9.94 1.21 -19.23
C CYS A 12 10.56 2.55 -18.81
N PRO A 13 10.23 3.66 -19.51
CA PRO A 13 10.82 4.96 -19.22
C PRO A 13 10.45 5.39 -17.80
N ARG A 14 11.48 5.76 -17.02
CA ARG A 14 11.33 6.23 -15.65
C ARG A 14 11.44 7.75 -15.61
N VAL A 15 10.59 8.36 -14.79
CA VAL A 15 10.63 9.79 -14.50
C VAL A 15 11.08 9.98 -13.06
N HIS A 16 12.11 10.79 -12.86
CA HIS A 16 12.58 11.18 -11.53
C HIS A 16 11.91 12.48 -11.12
N LEU A 17 11.05 12.41 -10.11
CA LEU A 17 10.36 13.58 -9.56
C LEU A 17 11.26 14.28 -8.55
N VAL A 18 11.97 15.31 -9.02
CA VAL A 18 12.68 16.26 -8.13
C VAL A 18 11.67 17.27 -7.63
N MET A 19 11.57 17.43 -6.32
CA MET A 19 10.54 18.23 -5.65
C MET A 19 11.17 19.13 -4.59
N GLU A 20 10.67 20.34 -4.46
CA GLU A 20 11.01 21.28 -3.40
C GLU A 20 10.09 21.10 -2.17
N LYS A 21 10.44 21.77 -1.07
CA LYS A 21 9.63 21.72 0.15
C LYS A 21 8.26 22.37 -0.12
N GLY A 22 7.20 21.57 0.00
CA GLY A 22 5.82 22.02 -0.20
C GLY A 22 5.21 21.53 -1.50
N ASP A 23 6.03 21.09 -2.45
CA ASP A 23 5.54 20.43 -3.66
C ASP A 23 4.77 19.15 -3.30
N THR A 24 3.72 18.88 -4.07
CA THR A 24 2.86 17.71 -3.88
C THR A 24 2.67 17.00 -5.21
N VAL A 25 2.87 15.69 -5.22
CA VAL A 25 2.57 14.84 -6.38
C VAL A 25 1.29 14.05 -6.09
N PHE A 26 0.38 14.06 -7.06
CA PHE A 26 -0.80 13.19 -7.07
C PHE A 26 -0.56 12.09 -8.09
N PHE A 27 -0.84 10.84 -7.73
CA PHE A 27 -0.72 9.71 -8.63
C PHE A 27 -1.75 8.64 -8.33
N HIS A 28 -2.07 7.83 -9.34
CA HIS A 28 -3.04 6.75 -9.25
C HIS A 28 -2.46 5.54 -8.48
N PRO A 29 -3.25 4.78 -7.68
CA PRO A 29 -2.75 3.64 -6.89
C PRO A 29 -2.06 2.54 -7.71
N LEU A 30 -2.39 2.43 -9.00
CA LEU A 30 -1.78 1.45 -9.92
C LEU A 30 -0.51 1.95 -10.62
N LEU A 31 -0.08 3.20 -10.40
CA LEU A 31 1.18 3.68 -10.96
C LEU A 31 2.35 2.94 -10.29
N ILE A 32 3.15 2.22 -11.08
CA ILE A 32 4.37 1.59 -10.57
C ILE A 32 5.36 2.70 -10.18
N HIS A 33 5.67 2.77 -8.89
CA HIS A 33 6.55 3.80 -8.34
C HIS A 33 7.45 3.22 -7.25
N GLY A 34 8.55 3.92 -6.97
CA GLY A 34 9.51 3.51 -5.95
C GLY A 34 10.49 4.63 -5.61
N SER A 35 11.11 4.52 -4.43
CA SER A 35 12.12 5.48 -4.00
C SER A 35 13.49 5.16 -4.59
N GLY A 36 14.15 6.16 -5.18
CA GLY A 36 15.58 6.10 -5.46
C GLY A 36 16.41 6.06 -4.17
N TRP A 37 17.63 5.51 -4.28
CA TRP A 37 18.57 5.42 -3.17
C TRP A 37 18.99 6.82 -2.68
N ASN A 38 18.81 7.09 -1.38
CA ASN A 38 19.41 8.23 -0.70
C ASN A 38 20.92 8.02 -0.53
N ARG A 39 21.73 8.75 -1.31
CA ARG A 39 23.21 8.69 -1.30
C ARG A 39 23.86 9.69 -0.35
N THR A 40 23.07 10.41 0.45
CA THR A 40 23.56 11.40 1.41
C THR A 40 23.55 10.83 2.84
N GLN A 41 24.23 11.52 3.78
CA GLN A 41 24.17 11.19 5.21
C GLN A 41 22.92 11.77 5.91
N GLY A 42 22.11 12.56 5.21
CA GLY A 42 20.90 13.16 5.74
C GLY A 42 19.68 12.25 5.60
N TYR A 43 18.65 12.50 6.40
CA TYR A 43 17.35 11.82 6.29
C TYR A 43 16.42 12.55 5.32
N ARG A 44 15.88 11.83 4.32
CA ARG A 44 14.84 12.35 3.42
C ARG A 44 13.46 12.15 4.05
N LYS A 45 12.71 13.23 4.23
CA LYS A 45 11.36 13.21 4.83
C LYS A 45 10.29 13.44 3.76
N ALA A 46 9.18 12.71 3.85
CA ALA A 46 7.98 12.89 3.05
C ALA A 46 6.75 12.50 3.88
N ILE A 47 5.58 13.06 3.56
CA ILE A 47 4.28 12.68 4.12
C ILE A 47 3.36 12.28 2.97
N SER A 48 2.55 11.24 3.17
CA SER A 48 1.63 10.72 2.14
C SER A 48 0.28 10.37 2.74
N CYS A 49 -0.77 10.59 1.96
CA CYS A 49 -2.14 10.15 2.26
C CYS A 49 -2.72 9.47 1.02
N HIS A 50 -3.51 8.42 1.22
CA HIS A 50 -4.30 7.79 0.17
C HIS A 50 -5.76 8.15 0.42
N PHE A 51 -6.40 8.77 -0.57
CA PHE A 51 -7.82 9.13 -0.52
C PHE A 51 -8.63 8.13 -1.34
N ALA A 52 -9.82 7.78 -0.86
CA ALA A 52 -10.79 6.96 -1.56
C ALA A 52 -12.15 7.67 -1.55
N GLY A 53 -12.96 7.44 -2.60
CA GLY A 53 -14.33 7.94 -2.64
C GLY A 53 -15.18 7.30 -1.54
N ALA A 54 -16.17 8.04 -1.04
CA ALA A 54 -17.10 7.51 -0.04
C ALA A 54 -18.01 6.38 -0.58
N ASP A 55 -18.06 6.23 -1.91
CA ASP A 55 -18.75 5.19 -2.66
C ASP A 55 -17.88 3.95 -2.96
N CYS A 56 -16.62 3.95 -2.51
CA CYS A 56 -15.77 2.77 -2.59
C CYS A 56 -16.30 1.63 -1.69
N HIS A 57 -15.89 0.41 -1.99
CA HIS A 57 -16.26 -0.77 -1.23
C HIS A 57 -15.06 -1.70 -1.04
N TYR A 58 -15.10 -2.47 0.04
CA TYR A 58 -14.12 -3.53 0.28
C TYR A 58 -14.43 -4.75 -0.59
N ILE A 59 -13.38 -5.40 -1.09
CA ILE A 59 -13.46 -6.62 -1.89
C ILE A 59 -12.90 -7.82 -1.13
N ASP A 60 -13.41 -9.01 -1.43
CA ASP A 60 -12.77 -10.27 -1.01
C ASP A 60 -11.51 -10.47 -1.86
N VAL A 61 -10.37 -10.67 -1.20
CA VAL A 61 -9.07 -10.85 -1.88
C VAL A 61 -8.76 -12.31 -2.16
N LYS A 62 -9.59 -13.26 -1.70
CA LYS A 62 -9.38 -14.70 -1.89
C LYS A 62 -9.33 -15.07 -3.38
N GLY A 63 -8.31 -15.84 -3.78
CA GLY A 63 -8.10 -16.22 -5.18
C GLY A 63 -7.62 -15.08 -6.09
N THR A 64 -7.35 -13.89 -5.54
CA THR A 64 -6.73 -12.78 -6.27
C THR A 64 -5.22 -12.72 -6.01
N SER A 65 -4.50 -11.90 -6.76
CA SER A 65 -3.08 -11.61 -6.47
C SER A 65 -2.86 -10.94 -5.10
N GLN A 66 -3.90 -10.40 -4.47
CA GLN A 66 -3.84 -9.73 -3.17
C GLN A 66 -4.10 -10.66 -1.98
N GLU A 67 -4.44 -11.94 -2.20
CA GLU A 67 -4.69 -12.92 -1.13
C GLU A 67 -3.54 -13.02 -0.12
N ILE A 68 -2.31 -12.81 -0.59
CA ILE A 68 -1.11 -12.77 0.24
C ILE A 68 -1.17 -11.72 1.36
N THR A 69 -1.87 -10.61 1.12
CA THR A 69 -2.02 -9.52 2.08
C THR A 69 -2.86 -9.99 3.26
N GLU A 70 -3.99 -10.65 3.00
CA GLU A 70 -4.84 -11.21 4.06
C GLU A 70 -4.08 -12.24 4.91
N ARG A 71 -3.41 -13.18 4.25
CA ARG A 71 -2.60 -14.21 4.92
C ARG A 71 -1.57 -13.62 5.88
N ASP A 72 -0.92 -12.53 5.49
CA ASP A 72 0.18 -11.96 6.26
C ASP A 72 -0.31 -10.93 7.33
N TYR A 73 -1.44 -10.25 7.09
CA TYR A 73 -2.01 -9.27 8.04
C TYR A 73 -2.87 -9.90 9.15
N LEU A 74 -3.67 -10.93 8.85
CA LEU A 74 -4.55 -11.53 9.87
C LEU A 74 -3.81 -12.02 11.12
N PRO A 75 -2.62 -12.67 11.03
CA PRO A 75 -1.86 -13.06 12.22
C PRO A 75 -1.42 -11.87 13.08
N ILE A 76 -1.09 -10.74 12.45
CA ILE A 76 -0.75 -9.48 13.13
C ILE A 76 -2.00 -8.91 13.80
N GLY A 77 -3.13 -8.89 13.08
CA GLY A 77 -4.43 -8.48 13.58
C GLY A 77 -4.86 -9.27 14.81
N LYS A 78 -4.77 -10.60 14.75
CA LYS A 78 -5.05 -11.50 15.87
C LYS A 78 -4.15 -11.21 17.07
N LYS A 79 -2.84 -11.06 16.84
CA LYS A 79 -1.87 -10.87 17.92
C LYS A 79 -2.00 -9.50 18.60
N LEU A 80 -2.23 -8.43 17.84
CA LEU A 80 -2.21 -7.07 18.35
C LEU A 80 -3.58 -6.54 18.74
N TYR A 81 -4.64 -7.02 18.09
CA TYR A 81 -5.99 -6.48 18.19
C TYR A 81 -7.06 -7.54 18.50
N GLY A 82 -6.69 -8.83 18.63
CA GLY A 82 -7.62 -9.88 19.06
C GLY A 82 -8.64 -10.29 18.01
N PHE A 83 -8.33 -10.14 16.72
CA PHE A 83 -9.23 -10.57 15.64
C PHE A 83 -9.58 -12.08 15.74
N PRO A 84 -10.87 -12.46 15.57
CA PRO A 84 -11.31 -13.85 15.47
C PRO A 84 -10.61 -14.64 14.36
N ASP A 85 -10.56 -15.98 14.51
CA ASP A 85 -9.87 -16.86 13.56
C ASP A 85 -10.54 -16.96 12.17
N ASP A 86 -11.83 -16.69 12.09
CA ASP A 86 -12.63 -16.67 10.87
C ASP A 86 -12.75 -15.27 10.25
N THR A 87 -11.99 -14.29 10.77
CA THR A 87 -11.98 -12.92 10.27
C THR A 87 -11.52 -12.87 8.81
N ARG A 88 -12.29 -12.18 7.98
CA ARG A 88 -11.86 -11.74 6.64
C ARG A 88 -11.50 -10.26 6.66
N LEU A 89 -10.44 -9.87 5.95
CA LEU A 89 -10.04 -8.45 5.94
C LEU A 89 -11.15 -7.55 5.40
N GLN A 90 -11.89 -8.01 4.37
CA GLN A 90 -13.03 -7.29 3.83
C GLN A 90 -14.04 -6.88 4.91
N VAL A 91 -14.40 -7.84 5.79
CA VAL A 91 -15.38 -7.64 6.86
C VAL A 91 -14.80 -6.73 7.93
N CYS A 92 -13.59 -7.03 8.40
CA CYS A 92 -12.92 -6.29 9.45
C CYS A 92 -12.78 -4.79 9.13
N PHE A 93 -12.38 -4.45 7.89
CA PHE A 93 -12.26 -3.05 7.50
C PHE A 93 -13.62 -2.39 7.26
N SER A 94 -14.61 -3.11 6.74
CA SER A 94 -15.97 -2.57 6.58
C SER A 94 -16.60 -2.13 7.90
N GLU A 95 -16.34 -2.86 8.99
CA GLU A 95 -16.89 -2.58 10.31
C GLU A 95 -16.13 -1.47 11.06
N MET A 96 -14.88 -1.18 10.70
CA MET A 96 -14.05 -0.17 11.37
C MET A 96 -14.36 1.28 10.95
N ILE A 97 -14.96 1.47 9.78
CA ILE A 97 -15.33 2.79 9.25
C ILE A 97 -16.85 3.04 9.20
N GLY A 98 -17.64 2.06 9.66
CA GLY A 98 -19.10 2.14 9.80
C GLY A 98 -19.54 2.67 11.16
#